data_AF-A0A7Y4XBR5-F1
#
_entry.id   AF-A0A7Y4XBR5-F1
#
_cell.length_a   1.000
_cell.length_b   1.000
_cell.length_c   1.000
_cell.angle_alpha   90.00
_cell.angle_beta   90.00
_cell.angle_gamma   90.00
#
_symmetry.space_group_name_H-M   'P 1'
#
loop_
_entity.id
_entity.type
_entity.pdbx_description
1 polymer ?
#
loop_
_entity_poly.entity_id
_entity_poly.type
_entity_poly.pdbx_seq_one_letter_code
_entity_poly.pdbx_strand_id
1 'polypeptide(L)'
;MRINGEWVQCDDGVMRPCLQGLIRLNENDWIEFPLLLDAGADRTVLNAQLLEVLQPLANAPSAEDVQLAGIGGSAVTTTVDVIIWLKRDTDDYIKIRGPFSAFTELASSDISILGRDVTNNFRVIYDYLDQAVMLLAPPHRYEIKTT
;
A
#
# COMPACT_ATOMS: atom_id res chain seq x y z
N MET A 1 -0.30 6.12 -17.52
CA MET A 1 -1.30 6.04 -16.46
C MET A 1 -0.75 6.79 -15.25
N ARG A 2 -1.60 7.54 -14.54
CA ARG A 2 -1.23 8.29 -13.34
C ARG A 2 -2.17 7.93 -12.19
N ILE A 3 -1.61 7.73 -11.01
CA ILE A 3 -2.33 7.54 -9.75
C ILE A 3 -1.86 8.65 -8.83
N ASN A 4 -2.81 9.38 -8.26
CA ASN A 4 -2.53 10.47 -7.33
C ASN A 4 -2.62 9.94 -5.90
N GLY A 5 -1.64 10.34 -5.10
CA GLY A 5 -1.65 10.20 -3.66
C GLY A 5 -1.75 11.55 -2.98
N GLU A 6 -1.53 11.51 -1.68
CA GLU A 6 -1.56 12.67 -0.81
C GLU A 6 -0.57 12.48 0.35
N TRP A 7 -0.15 13.59 0.95
CA TRP A 7 0.54 13.56 2.22
C TRP A 7 -0.50 13.47 3.33
N VAL A 8 -0.49 12.39 4.08
CA VAL A 8 -1.45 12.12 5.16
C VAL A 8 -0.74 12.29 6.50
N GLN A 9 -1.36 13.00 7.43
CA GLN A 9 -0.89 13.03 8.81
C GLN A 9 -1.28 11.72 9.50
N CYS A 10 -0.30 10.95 9.96
CA CYS A 10 -0.57 9.75 10.74
C CYS A 10 -0.72 10.07 12.24
N ASP A 11 -1.08 9.05 13.02
CA ASP A 11 -1.36 9.18 14.45
C ASP A 11 -0.17 9.66 15.30
N ASP A 12 1.06 9.45 14.81
CA ASP A 12 2.29 9.97 15.43
C ASP A 12 2.57 11.45 15.08
N GLY A 13 1.67 12.09 14.35
CA GLY A 13 1.75 13.48 13.92
C GLY A 13 2.64 13.72 12.71
N VAL A 14 3.24 12.67 12.12
CA VAL A 14 4.16 12.78 10.97
C VAL A 14 3.39 12.67 9.66
N MET A 15 3.69 13.58 8.72
CA MET A 15 3.16 13.55 7.36
C MET A 15 3.85 12.46 6.54
N ARG A 16 3.08 11.59 5.89
CA ARG A 16 3.58 10.48 5.07
C ARG A 16 2.94 10.41 3.69
N PRO A 17 3.67 10.03 2.64
CA PRO A 17 3.14 9.94 1.29
C PRO A 17 2.30 8.67 1.13
N CYS A 18 1.00 8.83 0.93
CA CYS A 18 0.05 7.73 0.88
C CYS A 18 -0.73 7.70 -0.43
N LEU A 19 -1.17 6.50 -0.81
CA LEU A 19 -2.24 6.28 -1.78
C LEU A 19 -3.49 5.78 -1.05
N GLN A 20 -4.65 6.08 -1.61
CA GLN A 20 -5.90 5.46 -1.17
C GLN A 20 -6.08 4.11 -1.89
N GLY A 21 -6.03 3.02 -1.12
CA GLY A 21 -6.31 1.67 -1.59
C GLY A 21 -7.76 1.29 -1.33
N LEU A 22 -8.29 0.41 -2.18
CA LEU A 22 -9.52 -0.32 -1.88
C LEU A 22 -9.33 -1.83 -1.96
N ILE A 23 -9.93 -2.56 -1.03
CA ILE A 23 -10.11 -4.01 -1.14
C ILE A 23 -11.60 -4.31 -1.12
N ARG A 24 -12.00 -5.21 -2.02
CA ARG A 24 -13.38 -5.70 -2.08
C ARG A 24 -13.58 -6.80 -1.03
N LEU A 25 -14.56 -6.62 -0.15
CA LEU A 25 -14.95 -7.64 0.84
C LEU A 25 -15.95 -8.63 0.25
N ASN A 26 -16.95 -8.12 -0.46
CA ASN A 26 -17.98 -8.92 -1.12
C ASN A 26 -18.53 -8.13 -2.33
N GLU A 27 -19.62 -8.59 -2.95
CA GLU A 27 -20.09 -7.97 -4.18
C GLU A 27 -20.41 -6.48 -4.06
N ASN A 28 -20.85 -6.03 -2.89
CA ASN A 28 -21.34 -4.67 -2.67
C ASN A 28 -20.53 -3.87 -1.64
N ASP A 29 -19.48 -4.45 -1.08
CA ASP A 29 -18.76 -3.87 0.06
C ASP A 29 -17.26 -3.74 -0.20
N TRP A 30 -16.72 -2.59 0.21
CA TRP A 30 -15.36 -2.15 -0.04
C TRP A 30 -14.77 -1.53 1.21
N ILE A 31 -13.52 -1.87 1.51
CA ILE A 31 -12.73 -1.14 2.49
C ILE A 31 -11.82 -0.20 1.76
N GLU A 32 -11.91 1.07 2.12
CA GLU A 32 -10.93 2.09 1.83
C GLU A 32 -9.86 2.12 2.92
N PHE A 33 -8.59 2.12 2.55
CA PHE A 33 -7.48 2.19 3.52
C PHE A 33 -6.27 2.92 2.93
N PRO A 34 -5.50 3.65 3.76
CA PRO A 34 -4.28 4.32 3.31
C PRO A 34 -3.14 3.31 3.12
N LEU A 35 -2.37 3.53 2.05
CA LEU A 35 -1.17 2.79 1.68
C LEU A 35 0.03 3.73 1.67
N LEU A 36 0.90 3.60 2.66
CA LEU A 36 2.19 4.28 2.69
C LEU A 36 3.04 3.84 1.50
N LEU A 37 3.46 4.78 0.66
CA LEU A 37 4.46 4.51 -0.34
C LEU A 37 5.84 4.47 0.33
N ASP A 38 6.43 3.27 0.40
CA ASP A 38 7.72 3.07 1.06
C ASP A 38 8.73 2.45 0.09
N ALA A 39 9.64 3.30 -0.40
CA ALA A 39 10.74 2.85 -1.25
C ALA A 39 11.75 1.99 -0.48
N GLY A 40 11.75 1.98 0.85
CA GLY A 40 12.58 1.15 1.72
C GLY A 40 12.07 -0.28 1.88
N ALA A 41 10.76 -0.51 1.74
CA ALA A 41 10.15 -1.83 1.87
C ALA A 41 10.31 -2.67 0.60
N ASP A 42 10.85 -3.89 0.72
CA ASP A 42 10.90 -4.86 -0.39
C ASP A 42 9.52 -5.37 -0.81
N ARG A 43 8.62 -5.50 0.16
CA ARG A 43 7.30 -6.13 0.02
C ARG A 43 6.19 -5.19 0.47
N THR A 44 5.03 -5.35 -0.15
CA THR A 44 3.78 -4.73 0.29
C THR A 44 3.23 -5.49 1.49
N VAL A 45 2.87 -4.76 2.54
CA VAL A 45 2.43 -5.31 3.82
C VAL A 45 1.15 -4.62 4.27
N LEU A 46 0.10 -5.39 4.54
CA LEU A 46 -1.15 -4.88 5.09
C LEU A 46 -1.05 -4.75 6.62
N ASN A 47 -1.66 -3.71 7.18
CA ASN A 47 -1.73 -3.56 8.63
C ASN A 47 -2.65 -4.63 9.25
N ALA A 48 -2.49 -4.83 10.56
CA ALA A 48 -3.21 -5.88 11.27
C ALA A 48 -4.72 -5.59 11.39
N GLN A 49 -5.12 -4.30 11.43
CA GLN A 49 -6.53 -3.91 11.44
C GLN A 49 -7.24 -4.38 10.17
N LEU A 50 -6.58 -4.25 9.01
CA LEU A 50 -7.14 -4.73 7.75
C LEU A 50 -7.20 -6.26 7.72
N LEU A 51 -6.21 -6.94 8.29
CA LEU A 51 -6.24 -8.40 8.42
C LEU A 51 -7.46 -8.89 9.21
N GLU A 52 -7.83 -8.25 10.33
CA GLU A 52 -9.01 -8.63 11.12
C GLU A 52 -10.29 -8.63 10.28
N VAL A 53 -10.44 -7.66 9.38
CA VAL A 53 -11.62 -7.58 8.50
C VAL A 53 -11.54 -8.57 7.33
N LEU A 54 -10.33 -8.91 6.89
CA LEU A 54 -10.11 -9.86 5.79
C LEU A 54 -10.14 -11.32 6.23
N GLN A 55 -9.84 -11.64 7.49
CA GLN A 55 -9.79 -13.01 8.01
C GLN A 55 -11.05 -13.85 7.71
N PRO A 56 -12.29 -13.33 7.81
CA PRO A 56 -13.49 -14.08 7.45
C PRO A 56 -13.59 -14.44 5.96
N LEU A 57 -12.83 -13.73 5.10
CA LEU A 57 -12.85 -13.84 3.64
C LEU A 57 -11.60 -14.51 3.08
N ALA A 58 -10.52 -14.55 3.86
CA ALA A 58 -9.30 -15.22 3.49
C ALA A 58 -9.55 -16.74 3.49
N ASN A 59 -9.20 -17.41 2.37
CA ASN A 59 -8.92 -18.83 2.43
C ASN A 59 -7.84 -19.02 3.51
N ALA A 60 -7.98 -20.04 4.37
CA ALA A 60 -7.15 -20.26 5.55
C ALA A 60 -5.68 -19.85 5.28
N PRO A 61 -5.05 -19.04 6.16
CA PRO A 61 -3.69 -18.56 5.93
C PRO A 61 -2.81 -19.75 5.58
N SER A 62 -2.10 -19.68 4.45
CA SER A 62 -1.08 -20.67 4.14
C SER A 62 -0.10 -20.64 5.32
N ALA A 63 0.04 -21.75 6.02
CA ALA A 63 0.66 -21.88 7.35
C ALA A 63 2.19 -21.68 7.37
N GLU A 64 2.70 -20.75 6.57
CA GLU A 64 4.08 -20.28 6.63
C GLU A 64 4.05 -18.85 7.13
N ASP A 65 4.28 -18.71 8.44
CA ASP A 65 4.59 -17.41 9.05
C ASP A 65 5.84 -16.86 8.34
N VAL A 66 5.66 -15.75 7.62
CA VAL A 66 6.77 -15.07 6.96
C VAL A 66 7.30 -14.04 7.93
N GLN A 67 8.57 -14.20 8.30
CA GLN A 67 9.25 -13.21 9.12
C GLN A 67 9.76 -12.08 8.23
N LEU A 68 9.20 -10.88 8.38
CA LEU A 68 9.72 -9.67 7.76
C LEU A 68 10.64 -8.97 8.75
N ALA A 69 11.77 -8.46 8.26
CA ALA A 69 12.73 -7.72 9.06
C ALA A 69 12.82 -6.27 8.57
N GLY A 70 12.98 -5.35 9.52
CA GLY A 70 13.16 -3.92 9.27
C GLY A 70 13.95 -3.25 10.39
N ILE A 71 13.98 -1.92 10.37
CA ILE A 71 14.73 -1.12 11.36
C ILE A 71 14.19 -1.34 12.80
N GLY A 72 12.89 -1.59 12.93
CA GLY A 72 12.24 -1.88 14.22
C GLY A 72 12.42 -3.33 14.72
N GLY A 73 13.16 -4.17 14.00
CA GLY A 73 13.29 -5.60 14.29
C GLY A 73 12.50 -6.47 13.32
N SER A 74 12.18 -7.68 13.75
CA SER A 74 11.42 -8.64 12.95
C SER A 74 9.97 -8.69 13.39
N ALA A 75 9.05 -8.73 12.43
CA ALA A 75 7.63 -8.89 12.65
C ALA A 75 7.14 -10.20 12.02
N VAL A 76 6.21 -10.86 12.70
CA VAL A 76 5.51 -12.02 12.15
C VAL A 76 4.41 -11.53 11.22
N THR A 77 4.38 -12.09 10.02
CA THR A 77 3.34 -11.80 9.03
C THR A 77 2.73 -13.08 8.50
N THR A 78 1.46 -13.00 8.13
CA THR A 78 0.78 -14.04 7.36
C THR A 78 0.63 -13.60 5.92
N THR A 79 0.54 -14.55 5.00
CA THR A 79 0.21 -14.26 3.61
C THR A 79 -1.30 -14.21 3.41
N VAL A 80 -1.80 -13.22 2.68
CA VAL A 80 -3.19 -13.09 2.24
C VAL A 80 -3.27 -12.85 0.74
N ASP A 81 -4.18 -13.57 0.08
CA ASP A 81 -4.48 -13.36 -1.34
C ASP A 81 -5.60 -12.34 -1.49
N VAL A 82 -5.25 -11.12 -1.90
CA VAL A 82 -6.23 -10.05 -2.12
C VAL A 82 -5.99 -9.33 -3.45
N ILE A 83 -6.98 -8.52 -3.85
CA ILE A 83 -6.87 -7.60 -4.97
C ILE A 83 -6.98 -6.19 -4.41
N ILE A 84 -5.89 -5.43 -4.51
CA ILE A 84 -5.85 -4.02 -4.15
C ILE A 84 -6.24 -3.21 -5.39
N TRP A 85 -7.19 -2.30 -5.23
CA TRP A 85 -7.64 -1.38 -6.26
C TRP A 85 -7.07 0.00 -5.97
N LEU A 86 -6.45 0.61 -6.97
CA LEU A 86 -5.93 1.98 -6.88
C LEU A 86 -6.64 2.85 -7.91
N LYS A 87 -7.15 4.00 -7.46
CA LYS A 87 -7.87 4.94 -8.31
C LYS A 87 -6.91 5.69 -9.22
N ARG A 88 -7.21 5.72 -10.51
CA ARG A 88 -6.47 6.52 -11.49
C ARG A 88 -6.98 7.96 -11.51
N ASP A 89 -6.20 8.84 -12.11
CA ASP A 89 -6.60 10.22 -12.40
C ASP A 89 -7.83 10.32 -13.34
N THR A 90 -8.13 9.26 -14.08
CA THR A 90 -9.29 9.13 -14.97
C THR A 90 -10.55 8.55 -14.29
N ASP A 91 -10.59 8.50 -12.96
CA ASP A 91 -11.68 7.93 -12.13
C ASP A 91 -11.95 6.42 -12.28
N ASP A 92 -11.23 5.72 -13.14
CA ASP A 92 -11.20 4.25 -13.20
C ASP A 92 -10.15 3.66 -12.23
N TYR A 93 -10.13 2.33 -12.11
CA TYR A 93 -9.25 1.64 -11.16
C TYR A 93 -8.27 0.71 -11.87
N ILE A 94 -7.04 0.64 -11.36
CA ILE A 94 -6.19 -0.52 -11.59
C ILE A 94 -6.36 -1.55 -10.49
N LYS A 95 -6.07 -2.80 -10.84
CA LYS A 95 -6.15 -3.94 -9.94
C LYS A 95 -4.78 -4.55 -9.79
N ILE A 96 -4.31 -4.66 -8.56
CA ILE A 96 -3.05 -5.28 -8.20
C ILE A 96 -3.41 -6.54 -7.41
N ARG A 97 -3.22 -7.69 -8.06
CA ARG A 97 -3.49 -9.00 -7.47
C ARG A 97 -2.18 -9.64 -7.07
N GLY A 98 -2.11 -10.17 -5.87
CA GLY A 98 -0.99 -10.99 -5.44
C GLY A 98 -1.16 -11.48 -4.02
N PRO A 99 -0.30 -12.43 -3.61
CA PRO A 99 -0.08 -12.71 -2.21
C PRO A 99 0.61 -11.50 -1.58
N PHE A 100 0.01 -10.95 -0.53
CA PHE A 100 0.60 -9.87 0.27
C PHE A 100 0.83 -10.35 1.69
N SER A 101 1.88 -9.84 2.32
CA SER A 101 2.07 -10.01 3.75
C SER A 101 1.05 -9.16 4.49
N ALA A 102 0.59 -9.62 5.64
CA ALA A 102 -0.21 -8.86 6.58
C ALA A 102 0.35 -9.05 7.98
N PHE A 103 0.50 -7.95 8.74
CA PHE A 103 0.92 -8.03 10.13
C PHE A 103 -0.11 -8.78 10.96
N THR A 104 0.35 -9.69 11.83
CA THR A 104 -0.53 -10.41 12.76
C THR A 104 -0.73 -9.67 14.08
N GLU A 105 0.18 -8.74 14.40
CA GLU A 105 0.16 -7.96 15.64
C GLU A 105 -0.17 -6.49 15.37
N LEU A 106 -1.20 -5.96 16.04
CA LEU A 106 -1.66 -4.57 15.93
C LEU A 106 -0.57 -3.53 16.22
N ALA A 107 0.42 -3.86 17.04
CA ALA A 107 1.52 -2.95 17.39
C ALA A 107 2.60 -2.83 16.28
N SER A 108 2.53 -3.60 15.20
CA SER A 108 3.61 -3.67 14.20
C SER A 108 3.60 -2.51 13.18
N SER A 109 2.43 -1.97 12.83
CA SER A 109 2.29 -0.77 12.00
C SER A 109 0.83 -0.33 11.96
N ASP A 110 0.58 0.97 12.16
CA ASP A 110 -0.75 1.55 12.07
C ASP A 110 -1.22 1.72 10.61
N ILE A 111 -0.29 1.75 9.66
CA ILE A 111 -0.56 1.96 8.23
C ILE A 111 -0.08 0.79 7.38
N SER A 112 -0.82 0.47 6.32
CA SER A 112 -0.40 -0.50 5.33
C SER A 112 0.71 0.08 4.44
N ILE A 113 1.66 -0.74 4.01
CA ILE A 113 2.85 -0.34 3.27
C ILE A 113 2.77 -0.88 1.84
N LEU A 114 2.98 -0.01 0.85
CA LEU A 114 3.16 -0.37 -0.55
C LEU A 114 4.66 -0.39 -0.89
N GLY A 115 5.21 -1.59 -1.00
CA GLY A 115 6.64 -1.82 -1.20
C GLY A 115 7.09 -1.87 -2.67
N ARG A 116 8.36 -2.22 -2.86
CA ARG A 116 9.03 -2.29 -4.18
C ARG A 116 8.50 -3.39 -5.09
N ASP A 117 7.94 -4.46 -4.52
CA ASP A 117 7.21 -5.50 -5.27
C ASP A 117 6.10 -4.96 -6.16
N VAL A 118 5.43 -3.88 -5.72
CA VAL A 118 4.45 -3.15 -6.54
C VAL A 118 5.06 -1.90 -7.17
N THR A 119 5.73 -1.05 -6.38
CA THR A 119 6.12 0.30 -6.82
C THR A 119 7.17 0.32 -7.91
N ASN A 120 7.98 -0.74 -8.09
CA ASN A 120 8.93 -0.85 -9.21
C ASN A 120 8.27 -0.93 -10.60
N ASN A 121 6.95 -1.12 -10.67
CA ASN A 121 6.19 -1.03 -11.93
C ASN A 121 5.88 0.42 -12.33
N PHE A 122 6.25 1.40 -11.50
CA PHE A 122 5.93 2.80 -11.66
C PHE A 122 7.18 3.68 -11.50
N ARG A 123 7.11 4.88 -12.05
CA ARG A 123 7.92 5.99 -11.57
C ARG A 123 7.20 6.54 -10.34
N VAL A 124 7.86 6.56 -9.20
CA VAL A 124 7.33 7.08 -7.95
C VAL A 124 7.84 8.51 -7.76
N ILE A 125 6.94 9.44 -7.47
CA ILE A 125 7.27 10.85 -7.24
C ILE A 125 6.79 11.24 -5.85
N TYR A 126 7.74 11.73 -5.05
CA TYR A 126 7.50 12.42 -3.79
C TYR A 126 7.93 13.87 -3.94
N ASP A 127 6.97 14.78 -3.95
CA ASP A 127 7.22 16.21 -3.89
C ASP A 127 6.63 16.74 -2.60
N TYR A 128 7.48 16.98 -1.61
CA TYR A 128 7.02 17.48 -0.32
C TYR A 128 6.72 18.97 -0.35
N LEU A 129 7.44 19.76 -1.15
CA LEU A 129 7.22 21.20 -1.19
C LEU A 129 5.88 21.52 -1.86
N ASP A 130 5.58 20.83 -2.95
CA ASP A 130 4.30 20.97 -3.67
C ASP A 130 3.20 20.04 -3.12
N GLN A 131 3.48 19.32 -2.03
CA GLN A 131 2.57 18.36 -1.39
C GLN A 131 1.97 17.35 -2.39
N ALA A 132 2.77 16.89 -3.35
CA ALA A 132 2.35 15.98 -4.39
C ALA A 132 2.96 14.58 -4.21
N VAL A 133 2.12 13.56 -4.38
CA VAL A 133 2.51 12.14 -4.37
C VAL A 133 1.92 11.50 -5.61
N MET A 134 2.73 10.82 -6.42
CA MET A 134 2.26 10.24 -7.68
C MET A 134 2.95 8.92 -8.04
N LEU A 135 2.18 8.00 -8.60
CA LEU A 135 2.71 6.87 -9.39
C LEU A 135 2.42 7.10 -10.87
N LEU A 136 3.46 7.01 -11.70
CA LEU A 136 3.36 7.12 -13.15
C LEU A 136 3.81 5.82 -13.82
N ALA A 137 2.93 5.20 -14.60
CA ALA A 137 3.27 4.09 -15.47
C ALA A 137 3.27 4.54 -16.95
N PRO A 138 3.99 3.83 -17.83
CA PRO A 138 3.99 4.11 -19.26
C PRO A 138 2.57 4.32 -19.85
N PRO A 139 2.43 5.19 -20.87
CA PRO A 139 3.48 5.97 -21.52
C PRO A 139 3.82 7.28 -20.78
N HIS A 140 3.27 7.52 -19.58
CA HIS A 140 3.48 8.80 -18.89
C HIS A 140 4.93 8.95 -18.44
N ARG A 141 5.43 10.18 -18.50
CA ARG A 141 6.79 10.58 -18.11
C ARG A 141 6.71 11.85 -17.28
N TYR A 142 7.79 12.16 -16.56
CA TYR A 142 7.97 13.41 -15.86
C TYR A 142 9.17 14.16 -16.44
N GLU A 143 9.17 15.48 -16.27
CA GLU A 143 10.25 16.39 -16.62
C GLU A 143 10.59 17.20 -15.36
N ILE A 144 11.87 17.32 -15.04
CA ILE A 144 12.34 18.20 -13.96
C ILE A 144 12.78 19.50 -14.63
N LYS A 145 12.16 20.62 -14.22
CA LYS A 145 12.50 21.95 -14.72
C LYS A 145 13.29 22.70 -13.65
N THR A 146 14.31 23.43 -14.08
CA THR A 146 15.00 24.41 -13.25
C THR A 146 14.39 25.79 -13.54
N THR A 147 14.18 26.56 -12.49
CA THR A 147 13.74 27.97 -12.57
C THR A 147 14.92 28.89 -12.34
#